data_AF-A0A2Y9RCE5-F1
#
_entry.id   AF-A0A2Y9RCE5-F1
#
_cell.length_a   1.000
_cell.length_b   1.000
_cell.length_c   1.000
_cell.angle_alpha   90.00
_cell.angle_beta   90.00
_cell.angle_gamma   90.00
#
_symmetry.space_group_name_H-M   'P 1'
#
loop_
_entity.id
_entity.type
_entity.pdbx_description
1 polymer ?
#
loop_
_entity_poly.entity_id
_entity_poly.type
_entity_poly.pdbx_seq_one_letter_code
_entity_poly.pdbx_strand_id
1 'polypeptide(L)'
;MAKTCSTSVGRGRVDSLRSKVDNVAQCHIQLAHTLREEARKMEEFREKQKLQQKKTELIMDAVHKQRSLQFKKTMNAKKNYEQKCRDKDEAEQAVHRSANLVNSRQQEKLFVKLATSKTAAEDSEPVWWVQEPPSCLDSEPRHVHSTADKAYMLHVNMLDKIREEWQSEHIKACEVFEAQECERINFFRNALWLHVNQLSQQCVTSDDMYEGVRKSLETCSIEKDIEYFVNQRKTGQSPPAPVMYENFYCPQRNAAPPGKATGPGPTVARRGLPPVPPSVQGDPDYSLLADYSLLYQ
;
A
#
# COMPACT_ATOMS: atom_id res chain seq x y z
N MET A 1 -11.11 -50.22 20.92
CA MET A 1 -9.76 -49.61 21.08
C MET A 1 -9.78 -48.08 21.25
N ALA A 2 -10.79 -47.33 20.80
CA ALA A 2 -10.82 -45.86 20.95
C ALA A 2 -11.01 -45.31 22.39
N LYS A 3 -11.38 -46.14 23.39
CA LYS A 3 -11.62 -45.69 24.78
C LYS A 3 -10.38 -45.73 25.69
N THR A 4 -9.26 -46.33 25.25
CA THR A 4 -8.03 -46.45 26.07
C THR A 4 -7.14 -45.21 26.02
N CYS A 5 -7.27 -44.36 24.98
CA CYS A 5 -6.52 -43.10 24.88
C CYS A 5 -7.09 -41.94 25.76
N SER A 6 -8.12 -42.20 26.56
CA SER A 6 -8.77 -41.21 27.45
C SER A 6 -8.35 -41.33 28.92
N THR A 7 -7.12 -41.74 29.20
CA THR A 7 -6.51 -41.50 30.51
C THR A 7 -6.20 -40.00 30.64
N SER A 8 -6.46 -39.42 31.81
CA SER A 8 -6.30 -37.98 32.10
C SER A 8 -4.94 -37.41 31.72
N VAL A 9 -3.87 -38.22 31.80
CA VAL A 9 -2.50 -37.81 31.48
C VAL A 9 -2.24 -37.72 29.96
N GLY A 10 -2.76 -38.67 29.18
CA GLY A 10 -2.71 -38.60 27.72
C GLY A 10 -3.57 -37.46 27.17
N ARG A 11 -4.73 -37.22 27.79
CA ARG A 11 -5.65 -36.13 27.42
C ARG A 11 -5.02 -34.74 27.64
N GLY A 12 -4.44 -34.48 28.81
CA GLY A 12 -3.79 -33.19 29.10
C GLY A 12 -2.61 -32.85 28.18
N ARG A 13 -1.87 -33.87 27.71
CA ARG A 13 -0.78 -33.68 26.73
C ARG A 13 -1.30 -33.38 25.32
N VAL A 14 -2.35 -34.06 24.88
CA VAL A 14 -3.04 -33.74 23.62
C VAL A 14 -3.63 -32.33 23.67
N ASP A 15 -4.18 -31.92 24.80
CA ASP A 15 -4.71 -30.56 25.00
C ASP A 15 -3.59 -29.50 24.96
N SER A 16 -2.40 -29.79 25.52
CA SER A 16 -1.23 -28.90 25.42
C SER A 16 -0.72 -28.78 23.98
N LEU A 17 -0.68 -29.88 23.24
CA LEU A 17 -0.31 -29.88 21.82
C LEU A 17 -1.31 -29.08 21.00
N ARG A 18 -2.61 -29.33 21.19
CA ARG A 18 -3.71 -28.59 20.55
C ARG A 18 -3.58 -27.08 20.81
N SER A 19 -3.41 -26.69 22.07
CA SER A 19 -3.25 -25.27 22.44
C SER A 19 -2.07 -24.60 21.73
N LYS A 20 -0.92 -25.28 21.59
CA LYS A 20 0.24 -24.72 20.89
C LYS A 20 0.00 -24.55 19.39
N VAL A 21 -0.66 -25.53 18.76
CA VAL A 21 -1.04 -25.45 17.34
C VAL A 21 -2.05 -24.32 17.10
N ASP A 22 -3.05 -24.18 17.99
CA ASP A 22 -4.03 -23.10 17.93
C ASP A 22 -3.36 -21.72 18.06
N ASN A 23 -2.35 -21.60 18.93
CA ASN A 23 -1.60 -20.35 19.06
C ASN A 23 -0.83 -20.01 17.77
N VAL A 24 -0.21 -21.00 17.09
CA VAL A 24 0.48 -20.78 15.80
C VAL A 24 -0.51 -20.28 14.75
N ALA A 25 -1.70 -20.89 14.67
CA ALA A 25 -2.76 -20.44 13.76
C ALA A 25 -3.17 -19.00 14.06
N GLN A 26 -3.31 -18.63 15.34
CA GLN A 26 -3.64 -17.27 15.75
C GLN A 26 -2.57 -16.25 15.36
N CYS A 27 -1.28 -16.58 15.46
CA CYS A 27 -0.18 -15.72 15.02
C CYS A 27 -0.25 -15.45 13.51
N HIS A 28 -0.53 -16.48 12.68
CA HIS A 28 -0.71 -16.29 11.24
C HIS A 28 -1.91 -15.41 10.89
N ILE A 29 -3.03 -15.55 11.63
CA ILE A 29 -4.22 -14.69 11.46
C ILE A 29 -3.86 -13.23 11.78
N GLN A 30 -3.15 -12.99 12.88
CA GLN A 30 -2.71 -11.64 13.27
C GLN A 30 -1.80 -11.02 12.20
N LEU A 31 -0.83 -11.78 11.68
CA LEU A 31 0.02 -11.32 10.58
C LEU A 31 -0.81 -10.92 9.35
N ALA A 32 -1.78 -11.75 8.96
CA ALA A 32 -2.67 -11.44 7.84
C ALA A 32 -3.48 -10.16 8.07
N HIS A 33 -3.94 -9.90 9.29
CA HIS A 33 -4.59 -8.63 9.64
C HIS A 33 -3.64 -7.44 9.49
N THR A 34 -2.42 -7.53 10.04
CA THR A 34 -1.41 -6.48 9.91
C THR A 34 -1.08 -6.17 8.45
N LEU A 35 -0.90 -7.21 7.62
CA LEU A 35 -0.63 -7.03 6.18
C LEU A 35 -1.78 -6.33 5.44
N ARG A 36 -3.04 -6.62 5.80
CA ARG A 36 -4.21 -5.93 5.22
C ARG A 36 -4.26 -4.45 5.60
N GLU A 37 -3.94 -4.12 6.85
CA GLU A 37 -3.89 -2.72 7.30
C GLU A 37 -2.80 -1.92 6.58
N GLU A 38 -1.61 -2.50 6.41
CA GLU A 38 -0.54 -1.86 5.64
C GLU A 38 -0.92 -1.69 4.16
N ALA A 39 -1.60 -2.68 3.55
CA ALA A 39 -2.13 -2.54 2.20
C ALA A 39 -3.14 -1.40 2.09
N ARG A 40 -3.98 -1.21 3.11
CA ARG A 40 -4.91 -0.07 3.17
C ARG A 40 -4.18 1.27 3.22
N LYS A 41 -3.13 1.38 4.03
CA LYS A 41 -2.28 2.59 4.10
C LYS A 41 -1.60 2.90 2.76
N MET A 42 -1.17 1.87 2.03
CA MET A 42 -0.59 2.05 0.69
C MET A 42 -1.61 2.65 -0.29
N GLU A 43 -2.87 2.23 -0.22
CA GLU A 43 -3.93 2.76 -1.07
C GLU A 43 -4.29 4.21 -0.71
N GLU A 44 -4.40 4.52 0.59
CA GLU A 44 -4.60 5.89 1.07
C GLU A 44 -3.46 6.83 0.61
N PHE A 45 -2.21 6.36 0.68
CA PHE A 45 -1.05 7.10 0.20
C PHE A 45 -1.11 7.35 -1.32
N ARG A 46 -1.48 6.32 -2.11
CA ARG A 46 -1.65 6.42 -3.56
C ARG A 46 -2.68 7.48 -3.94
N GLU A 47 -3.86 7.46 -3.34
CA GLU A 47 -4.92 8.41 -3.69
C GLU A 47 -4.57 9.85 -3.23
N LYS A 48 -3.85 10.01 -2.11
CA LYS A 48 -3.31 11.32 -1.69
C LYS A 48 -2.32 11.87 -2.73
N GLN A 49 -1.36 11.06 -3.18
CA GLN A 49 -0.38 11.44 -4.19
C GLN A 49 -1.05 11.85 -5.51
N LYS A 50 -2.01 11.05 -5.97
CA LYS A 50 -2.80 11.31 -7.19
C LYS A 50 -3.57 12.62 -7.11
N LEU A 51 -4.19 12.94 -5.97
CA LEU A 51 -4.91 14.20 -5.79
C LEU A 51 -3.97 15.42 -5.85
N GLN A 52 -2.80 15.31 -5.19
CA GLN A 52 -1.79 16.37 -5.24
C GLN A 52 -1.20 16.55 -6.65
N GLN A 53 -0.88 15.46 -7.35
CA GLN A 53 -0.42 15.49 -8.74
C GLN A 53 -1.42 16.21 -9.63
N LYS A 54 -2.71 15.83 -9.55
CA LYS A 54 -3.79 16.45 -10.34
C LYS A 54 -3.89 17.96 -10.09
N LYS A 55 -3.70 18.41 -8.83
CA LYS A 55 -3.73 19.83 -8.49
C LYS A 55 -2.58 20.59 -9.18
N THR A 56 -1.36 20.05 -9.12
CA THR A 56 -0.18 20.65 -9.76
C THR A 56 -0.34 20.69 -11.29
N GLU A 57 -0.83 19.60 -11.89
CA GLU A 57 -1.09 19.52 -13.34
C GLU A 57 -2.11 20.57 -13.80
N LEU A 58 -3.19 20.78 -13.04
CA LEU A 58 -4.21 21.80 -13.37
C LEU A 58 -3.65 23.22 -13.36
N ILE A 59 -2.80 23.55 -12.39
CA ILE A 59 -2.13 24.86 -12.32
C ILE A 59 -1.23 25.04 -13.53
N MET A 60 -0.38 24.03 -13.82
CA MET A 60 0.54 24.05 -14.95
C MET A 60 -0.17 24.19 -16.30
N ASP A 61 -1.28 23.47 -16.51
CA ASP A 61 -2.09 23.59 -17.73
C ASP A 61 -2.68 24.99 -17.89
N ALA A 62 -3.19 25.59 -16.79
CA ALA A 62 -3.74 26.94 -16.81
C ALA A 62 -2.68 28.00 -17.18
N VAL A 63 -1.51 27.99 -16.53
CA VAL A 63 -0.45 28.96 -16.83
C VAL A 63 0.16 28.75 -18.22
N HIS A 64 0.23 27.50 -18.69
CA HIS A 64 0.70 27.19 -20.04
C HIS A 64 -0.26 27.72 -21.12
N LYS A 65 -1.57 27.55 -20.92
CA LYS A 65 -2.60 28.12 -21.81
C LYS A 65 -2.58 29.65 -21.80
N GLN A 66 -2.45 30.27 -20.63
CA GLN A 66 -2.34 31.72 -20.50
C GLN A 66 -1.13 32.27 -21.26
N ARG A 67 0.06 31.68 -21.07
CA ARG A 67 1.27 32.06 -21.81
C ARG A 67 1.08 31.94 -23.32
N SER A 68 0.50 30.84 -23.78
CA SER A 68 0.26 30.58 -25.21
C SER A 68 -0.72 31.58 -25.82
N LEU A 69 -1.79 31.91 -25.09
CA LEU A 69 -2.76 32.93 -25.50
C LEU A 69 -2.11 34.31 -25.59
N GLN A 70 -1.33 34.70 -24.58
CA GLN A 70 -0.66 36.00 -24.58
C GLN A 70 0.39 36.11 -25.69
N PHE A 71 1.13 35.04 -25.96
CA PHE A 71 2.07 34.99 -27.07
C PHE A 71 1.36 35.29 -28.40
N LYS A 72 0.21 34.65 -28.66
CA LYS A 72 -0.58 34.91 -29.88
C LYS A 72 -1.04 36.36 -29.98
N LYS A 73 -1.53 36.96 -28.88
CA LYS A 73 -1.92 38.38 -28.85
C LYS A 73 -0.74 39.31 -29.18
N THR A 74 0.43 39.02 -28.60
CA THR A 74 1.66 39.79 -28.83
C THR A 74 2.11 39.71 -30.28
N MET A 75 2.07 38.52 -30.89
CA MET A 75 2.42 38.35 -32.31
C MET A 75 1.44 39.07 -33.25
N ASN A 76 0.15 39.13 -32.91
CA ASN A 76 -0.82 39.89 -33.69
C ASN A 76 -0.60 41.40 -33.56
N ALA A 77 -0.30 41.90 -32.37
CA ALA A 77 0.03 43.31 -32.15
C ALA A 77 1.29 43.72 -32.91
N LYS A 78 2.33 42.86 -32.89
CA LYS A 78 3.55 43.04 -33.69
C LYS A 78 3.23 43.18 -35.18
N LYS A 79 2.47 42.25 -35.76
CA LYS A 79 2.07 42.30 -37.18
C LYS A 79 1.30 43.58 -37.54
N ASN A 80 0.43 44.04 -36.64
CA ASN A 80 -0.33 45.27 -36.83
C ASN A 80 0.58 46.50 -36.84
N TYR A 81 1.47 46.60 -35.84
CA TYR A 81 2.48 47.66 -35.77
C TYR A 81 3.35 47.70 -37.02
N GLU A 82 3.90 46.56 -37.43
CA GLU A 82 4.73 46.46 -38.64
C GLU A 82 3.98 46.89 -39.91
N GLN A 83 2.68 46.56 -40.01
CA GLN A 83 1.85 47.01 -41.12
C GLN A 83 1.67 48.53 -41.11
N LYS A 84 1.40 49.12 -39.95
CA LYS A 84 1.26 50.57 -39.81
C LYS A 84 2.54 51.33 -40.16
N CYS A 85 3.71 50.78 -39.82
CA CYS A 85 4.98 51.33 -40.26
C CYS A 85 5.12 51.29 -41.79
N ARG A 86 4.83 50.14 -42.42
CA ARG A 86 4.87 50.00 -43.89
C ARG A 86 3.93 50.97 -44.60
N ASP A 87 2.68 51.09 -44.13
CA ASP A 87 1.68 51.99 -44.71
C ASP A 87 2.14 53.47 -44.64
N LYS A 88 2.84 53.85 -43.56
CA LYS A 88 3.41 55.19 -43.39
C LYS A 88 4.53 55.44 -44.42
N ASP A 89 5.49 54.52 -44.52
CA ASP A 89 6.63 54.63 -45.43
C ASP A 89 6.17 54.64 -46.90
N GLU A 90 5.16 53.83 -47.25
CA GLU A 90 4.55 53.83 -48.58
C GLU A 90 3.86 55.16 -48.91
N ALA A 91 3.13 55.75 -47.95
CA ALA A 91 2.48 57.05 -48.13
C ALA A 91 3.51 58.18 -48.29
N GLU A 92 4.60 58.16 -47.51
CA GLU A 92 5.71 59.11 -47.62
C GLU A 92 6.40 59.01 -48.99
N GLN A 93 6.74 57.79 -49.42
CA GLN A 93 7.34 57.56 -50.74
C GLN A 93 6.40 57.95 -51.88
N ALA A 94 5.09 57.73 -51.75
CA ALA A 94 4.11 58.12 -52.77
C ALA A 94 4.08 59.65 -52.96
N VAL A 95 4.11 60.42 -51.87
CA VAL A 95 4.20 61.89 -51.95
C VAL A 95 5.51 62.32 -52.62
N HIS A 96 6.65 61.73 -52.23
CA HIS A 96 7.95 62.07 -52.80
C HIS A 96 8.05 61.73 -54.29
N ARG A 97 7.57 60.55 -54.71
CA ARG A 97 7.61 60.10 -56.12
C ARG A 97 6.67 60.88 -57.02
N SER A 98 5.55 61.38 -56.50
CA SER A 98 4.57 62.15 -57.28
C SER A 98 4.82 63.66 -57.25
N ALA A 99 5.87 64.12 -56.57
CA ALA A 99 6.23 65.53 -56.51
C ALA A 99 6.40 66.10 -57.92
N ASN A 100 5.62 67.13 -58.25
CA ASN A 100 5.59 67.81 -59.56
C ASN A 100 5.12 66.98 -60.77
N LEU A 101 4.57 65.77 -60.56
CA LEU A 101 4.11 64.86 -61.63
C LEU A 101 2.58 64.67 -61.69
N VAL A 102 1.84 65.15 -60.71
CA VAL A 102 0.38 64.95 -60.60
C VAL A 102 -0.37 66.28 -60.54
N ASN A 103 -1.65 66.27 -60.89
CA ASN A 103 -2.47 67.48 -60.81
C ASN A 103 -2.73 67.91 -59.35
N SER A 104 -3.08 69.18 -59.13
CA SER A 104 -3.27 69.75 -57.79
C SER A 104 -4.26 68.95 -56.92
N ARG A 105 -5.34 68.41 -57.51
CA ARG A 105 -6.38 67.65 -56.80
C ARG A 105 -5.93 66.23 -56.43
N GLN A 106 -5.06 65.62 -57.23
CA GLN A 106 -4.43 64.32 -56.95
C GLN A 106 -3.32 64.48 -55.90
N GLN A 107 -2.57 65.58 -55.96
CA GLN A 107 -1.55 65.90 -54.98
C GLN A 107 -2.14 66.09 -53.58
N GLU A 108 -3.26 66.81 -53.49
CA GLU A 108 -4.00 66.99 -52.23
C GLU A 108 -4.46 65.66 -51.62
N LYS A 109 -4.94 64.70 -52.43
CA LYS A 109 -5.31 63.35 -51.95
C LYS A 109 -4.12 62.57 -51.38
N LEU A 110 -2.93 62.72 -51.95
CA LEU A 110 -1.72 62.07 -51.46
C LEU A 110 -1.28 62.69 -50.12
N PHE A 111 -1.35 64.01 -50.00
CA PHE A 111 -1.08 64.70 -48.74
C PHE A 111 -2.09 64.33 -47.64
N VAL A 112 -3.38 64.21 -47.97
CA VAL A 112 -4.40 63.73 -47.02
C VAL A 112 -4.11 62.30 -46.58
N LYS A 113 -3.77 61.38 -47.50
CA LYS A 113 -3.39 60.01 -47.13
C LYS A 113 -2.16 59.97 -46.24
N LEU A 114 -1.15 60.78 -46.53
CA LEU A 114 0.04 60.91 -45.69
C LEU A 114 -0.31 61.44 -44.31
N ALA A 115 -1.13 62.50 -44.23
CA ALA A 115 -1.60 63.06 -42.97
C ALA A 115 -2.38 62.00 -42.15
N THR A 116 -3.32 61.28 -42.76
CA THR A 116 -4.08 60.22 -42.06
C THR A 116 -3.17 59.09 -41.57
N SER A 117 -2.19 58.67 -42.37
CA SER A 117 -1.21 57.64 -41.94
C SER A 117 -0.29 58.15 -40.83
N LYS A 118 0.11 59.43 -40.86
CA LYS A 118 0.88 60.07 -39.79
C LYS A 118 0.07 60.23 -38.51
N THR A 119 -1.16 60.73 -38.56
CA THR A 119 -2.05 60.84 -37.40
C THR A 119 -2.36 59.47 -36.79
N ALA A 120 -2.63 58.45 -37.61
CA ALA A 120 -2.76 57.07 -37.13
C ALA A 120 -1.47 56.54 -36.46
N ALA A 121 -0.32 57.14 -36.80
CA ALA A 121 0.97 56.89 -36.17
C ALA A 121 1.30 57.85 -35.01
N GLU A 122 0.54 58.92 -34.79
CA GLU A 122 0.87 60.05 -33.89
C GLU A 122 -0.26 60.41 -32.90
N ASP A 123 -1.39 59.69 -32.88
CA ASP A 123 -2.60 59.91 -32.05
C ASP A 123 -2.39 59.67 -30.54
N SER A 124 -1.30 60.20 -29.98
CA SER A 124 -0.83 59.80 -28.67
C SER A 124 0.02 60.90 -28.03
N GLU A 125 -0.44 61.39 -26.88
CA GLU A 125 0.27 62.36 -26.04
C GLU A 125 1.75 61.94 -25.83
N PRO A 126 2.71 62.88 -25.90
CA PRO A 126 4.11 62.62 -25.61
C PRO A 126 4.26 62.21 -24.13
N VAL A 127 4.68 60.97 -23.91
CA VAL A 127 4.91 60.45 -22.56
C VAL A 127 6.39 60.62 -22.20
N TRP A 128 6.68 61.50 -21.25
CA TRP A 128 8.03 61.88 -20.80
C TRP A 128 8.64 60.93 -19.74
N TRP A 129 8.70 59.61 -19.99
CA TRP A 129 9.41 58.73 -19.05
C TRP A 129 10.93 58.77 -19.29
N VAL A 130 11.61 59.38 -18.33
CA VAL A 130 13.06 59.57 -18.22
C VAL A 130 13.72 58.35 -17.58
N GLN A 131 14.82 57.86 -18.17
CA GLN A 131 15.94 57.33 -17.37
C GLN A 131 17.29 57.29 -18.13
N GLU A 132 17.70 58.35 -18.86
CA GLU A 132 19.13 58.61 -19.09
C GLU A 132 19.38 60.13 -19.21
N PRO A 133 20.45 60.68 -18.59
CA PRO A 133 20.81 62.09 -18.75
C PRO A 133 21.35 62.35 -20.16
N PRO A 134 20.92 63.43 -20.85
CA PRO A 134 21.30 63.69 -22.23
C PRO A 134 22.74 64.22 -22.30
N SER A 135 23.63 63.45 -22.91
CA SER A 135 25.00 63.89 -23.23
C SER A 135 25.13 64.57 -24.61
N CYS A 136 24.04 64.72 -25.37
CA CYS A 136 24.08 65.31 -26.71
C CYS A 136 22.87 66.23 -26.95
N LEU A 137 23.12 67.47 -27.35
CA LEU A 137 22.12 68.54 -27.57
C LEU A 137 21.47 68.52 -28.97
N ASP A 138 21.74 67.53 -29.82
CA ASP A 138 21.26 67.46 -31.22
C ASP A 138 20.31 66.28 -31.51
N SER A 139 19.60 65.77 -30.52
CA SER A 139 18.54 64.77 -30.77
C SER A 139 17.24 65.44 -31.23
N GLU A 140 16.87 65.25 -32.49
CA GLU A 140 15.52 65.50 -33.04
C GLU A 140 14.44 64.98 -32.09
N PRO A 141 13.22 65.57 -32.08
CA PRO A 141 12.13 65.10 -31.23
C PRO A 141 11.93 63.59 -31.40
N ARG A 142 12.22 62.85 -30.31
CA ARG A 142 12.05 61.40 -30.24
C ARG A 142 10.64 61.05 -30.69
N HIS A 143 10.56 60.08 -31.60
CA HIS A 143 9.36 59.67 -32.31
C HIS A 143 8.16 59.54 -31.35
N VAL A 144 7.06 60.20 -31.68
CA VAL A 144 5.77 59.99 -31.01
C VAL A 144 5.33 58.56 -31.31
N HIS A 145 5.09 57.77 -30.27
CA HIS A 145 4.69 56.37 -30.43
C HIS A 145 3.24 56.28 -30.90
N SER A 146 3.04 55.62 -32.05
CA SER A 146 1.71 55.30 -32.54
C SER A 146 0.90 54.48 -31.55
N THR A 147 -0.43 54.55 -31.65
CA THR A 147 -1.33 53.71 -30.86
C THR A 147 -1.03 52.21 -31.05
N ALA A 148 -0.61 51.81 -32.26
CA ALA A 148 -0.19 50.44 -32.54
C ALA A 148 1.14 50.06 -31.86
N ASP A 149 2.08 51.00 -31.79
CA ASP A 149 3.38 50.83 -31.10
C ASP A 149 3.19 50.71 -29.58
N LYS A 150 2.40 51.62 -28.99
CA LYS A 150 2.03 51.53 -27.57
C LYS A 150 1.34 50.21 -27.25
N ALA A 151 0.39 49.77 -28.09
CA ALA A 151 -0.27 48.48 -27.92
C ALA A 151 0.71 47.31 -28.02
N TYR A 152 1.65 47.32 -28.97
CA TYR A 152 2.66 46.29 -29.11
C TYR A 152 3.58 46.25 -27.88
N MET A 153 4.11 47.39 -27.43
CA MET A 153 4.94 47.50 -26.23
C MET A 153 4.20 46.97 -24.98
N LEU A 154 2.94 47.34 -24.79
CA LEU A 154 2.11 46.83 -23.69
C LEU A 154 1.97 45.30 -23.74
N HIS A 155 1.75 44.73 -24.93
CA HIS A 155 1.65 43.28 -25.09
C HIS A 155 2.98 42.57 -24.84
N VAL A 156 4.12 43.16 -25.25
CA VAL A 156 5.46 42.65 -24.96
C VAL A 156 5.72 42.62 -23.45
N ASN A 157 5.49 43.73 -22.75
CA ASN A 157 5.69 43.82 -21.30
C ASN A 157 4.80 42.82 -20.54
N MET A 158 3.54 42.68 -20.99
CA MET A 158 2.62 41.69 -20.39
C MET A 158 3.06 40.25 -20.65
N LEU A 159 3.58 39.95 -21.84
CA LEU A 159 4.12 38.62 -22.17
C LEU A 159 5.36 38.30 -21.32
N ASP A 160 6.21 39.29 -21.07
CA ASP A 160 7.39 39.18 -20.22
C ASP A 160 7.01 38.76 -18.80
N LYS A 161 6.05 39.48 -18.20
CA LYS A 161 5.49 39.15 -16.89
C LYS A 161 4.87 37.75 -16.84
N ILE A 162 4.06 37.38 -17.83
CA ILE A 162 3.44 36.04 -17.89
C ILE A 162 4.50 34.94 -18.08
N ARG A 163 5.61 35.23 -18.76
CA ARG A 163 6.73 34.29 -18.89
C ARG A 163 7.39 34.05 -17.53
N GLU A 164 7.64 35.09 -16.76
CA GLU A 164 8.21 34.98 -15.40
C GLU A 164 7.28 34.20 -14.46
N GLU A 165 5.98 34.49 -14.49
CA GLU A 165 4.96 33.73 -13.74
C GLU A 165 4.98 32.25 -14.13
N TRP A 166 5.01 31.94 -15.45
CA TRP A 166 5.08 30.57 -15.93
C TRP A 166 6.37 29.86 -15.48
N GLN A 167 7.52 30.54 -15.53
CA GLN A 167 8.80 29.97 -15.07
C GLN A 167 8.77 29.70 -13.57
N SER A 168 8.23 30.63 -12.78
CA SER A 168 8.08 30.46 -11.33
C SER A 168 7.21 29.25 -10.99
N GLU A 169 6.03 29.14 -11.61
CA GLU A 169 5.12 28.00 -11.38
C GLU A 169 5.70 26.68 -11.89
N HIS A 170 6.43 26.69 -13.00
CA HIS A 170 7.13 25.51 -13.49
C HIS A 170 8.17 24.99 -12.49
N ILE A 171 8.99 25.89 -11.92
CA ILE A 171 9.98 25.51 -10.91
C ILE A 171 9.29 24.93 -9.68
N LYS A 172 8.25 25.59 -9.17
CA LYS A 172 7.45 25.09 -8.03
C LYS A 172 6.85 23.72 -8.32
N ALA A 173 6.34 23.49 -9.53
CA ALA A 173 5.79 22.20 -9.92
C ALA A 173 6.88 21.10 -9.89
N CYS A 174 8.08 21.39 -10.40
CA CYS A 174 9.22 20.48 -10.31
C CYS A 174 9.59 20.16 -8.85
N GLU A 175 9.68 21.16 -7.99
CA GLU A 175 9.97 20.96 -6.56
C GLU A 175 8.90 20.09 -5.87
N VAL A 176 7.63 20.30 -6.20
CA VAL A 176 6.52 19.46 -5.69
C VAL A 176 6.65 18.02 -6.17
N PHE A 177 6.92 17.79 -7.46
CA PHE A 177 7.09 16.43 -7.97
C PHE A 177 8.32 15.72 -7.39
N GLU A 178 9.42 16.44 -7.21
CA GLU A 178 10.61 15.91 -6.54
C GLU A 178 10.32 15.51 -5.08
N ALA A 179 9.60 16.37 -4.34
CA ALA A 179 9.18 16.07 -2.98
C ALA A 179 8.24 14.85 -2.93
N GLN A 180 7.28 14.76 -3.87
CA GLN A 180 6.39 13.61 -3.99
C GLN A 180 7.14 12.30 -4.25
N GLU A 181 8.15 12.32 -5.12
CA GLU A 181 8.98 11.15 -5.38
C GLU A 181 9.85 10.76 -4.18
N CYS A 182 10.41 11.74 -3.47
CA CYS A 182 11.11 11.51 -2.20
C CYS A 182 10.20 10.84 -1.16
N GLU A 183 8.98 11.36 -0.99
CA GLU A 183 7.98 10.78 -0.09
C GLU A 183 7.60 9.36 -0.51
N ARG A 184 7.39 9.12 -1.81
CA ARG A 184 7.06 7.79 -2.36
C ARG A 184 8.15 6.78 -2.06
N ILE A 185 9.41 7.11 -2.36
CA ILE A 185 10.56 6.23 -2.10
C ILE A 185 10.67 5.94 -0.60
N ASN A 186 10.61 6.97 0.25
CA ASN A 186 10.70 6.80 1.70
C ASN A 186 9.56 5.93 2.25
N PHE A 187 8.33 6.16 1.78
CA PHE A 187 7.16 5.38 2.19
C PHE A 187 7.32 3.90 1.85
N PHE A 188 7.64 3.58 0.60
CA PHE A 188 7.82 2.18 0.18
C PHE A 188 8.99 1.51 0.89
N ARG A 189 10.11 2.20 1.06
CA ARG A 189 11.26 1.68 1.82
C ARG A 189 10.85 1.30 3.23
N ASN A 190 10.15 2.18 3.93
CA ASN A 190 9.75 1.95 5.33
C ASN A 190 8.68 0.86 5.45
N ALA A 191 7.73 0.80 4.51
CA ALA A 191 6.71 -0.25 4.46
C ALA A 191 7.35 -1.63 4.24
N LEU A 192 8.25 -1.75 3.25
CA LEU A 192 8.98 -2.98 2.98
C LEU A 192 9.84 -3.39 4.18
N TRP A 193 10.57 -2.44 4.77
CA TRP A 193 11.35 -2.68 5.99
C TRP A 193 10.50 -3.22 7.14
N LEU A 194 9.33 -2.62 7.38
CA LEU A 194 8.40 -3.09 8.41
C LEU A 194 7.91 -4.50 8.11
N HIS A 195 7.55 -4.79 6.85
CA HIS A 195 7.07 -6.10 6.43
C HIS A 195 8.10 -7.21 6.61
N VAL A 196 9.35 -6.97 6.17
CA VAL A 196 10.40 -7.98 6.34
C VAL A 196 10.70 -8.21 7.82
N ASN A 197 10.68 -7.18 8.66
CA ASN A 197 10.86 -7.33 10.10
C ASN A 197 9.72 -8.09 10.77
N GLN A 198 8.47 -7.85 10.35
CA GLN A 198 7.32 -8.61 10.84
C GLN A 198 7.44 -10.09 10.47
N LEU A 199 7.84 -10.40 9.23
CA LEU A 199 8.08 -11.77 8.81
C LEU A 199 9.21 -12.43 9.61
N SER A 200 10.34 -11.74 9.82
CA SER A 200 11.44 -12.23 10.65
C SER A 200 10.99 -12.51 12.09
N GLN A 201 10.22 -11.60 12.70
CA GLN A 201 9.68 -11.81 14.04
C GLN A 201 8.76 -13.03 14.10
N GLN A 202 7.92 -13.24 13.08
CA GLN A 202 7.04 -14.40 12.99
C GLN A 202 7.83 -15.71 12.88
N CYS A 203 8.93 -15.73 12.11
CA CYS A 203 9.80 -16.92 12.06
C CYS A 203 10.33 -17.29 13.44
N VAL A 204 10.82 -16.30 14.20
CA VAL A 204 11.34 -16.52 15.56
C VAL A 204 10.23 -16.99 16.51
N THR A 205 9.06 -16.34 16.45
CA THR A 205 7.92 -16.70 17.30
C THR A 205 7.41 -18.11 16.98
N SER A 206 7.26 -18.47 15.70
CA SER A 206 6.88 -19.82 15.30
C SER A 206 7.90 -20.86 15.76
N ASP A 207 9.20 -20.59 15.63
CA ASP A 207 10.26 -21.51 16.09
C ASP A 207 10.18 -21.78 17.60
N ASP A 208 9.99 -20.73 18.41
CA ASP A 208 9.81 -20.87 19.87
C ASP A 208 8.57 -21.72 20.21
N MET A 209 7.47 -21.54 19.46
CA MET A 209 6.26 -22.34 19.65
C MET A 209 6.45 -23.81 19.29
N TYR A 210 7.17 -24.09 18.19
CA TYR A 210 7.53 -25.44 17.79
C TYR A 210 8.49 -26.10 18.78
N GLU A 211 9.42 -25.33 19.35
CA GLU A 211 10.28 -25.79 20.44
C GLU A 211 9.47 -26.12 21.70
N GLY A 212 8.46 -25.30 22.02
CA GLY A 212 7.50 -25.61 23.07
C GLY A 212 6.81 -26.95 22.84
N VAL A 213 6.40 -27.27 21.61
CA VAL A 213 5.82 -28.57 21.25
C VAL A 213 6.82 -29.70 21.48
N ARG A 214 8.06 -29.56 20.97
CA ARG A 214 9.14 -30.56 21.16
C ARG A 214 9.40 -30.87 22.63
N LYS A 215 9.60 -29.85 23.46
CA LYS A 215 9.79 -30.01 24.92
C LYS A 215 8.63 -30.74 25.60
N SER A 216 7.39 -30.50 25.16
CA SER A 216 6.24 -31.22 25.69
C SER A 216 6.28 -32.71 25.35
N LEU A 217 6.75 -33.06 24.15
CA LEU A 217 6.88 -34.45 23.72
C LEU A 217 8.03 -35.18 24.44
N GLU A 218 9.11 -34.49 24.77
CA GLU A 218 10.23 -35.05 25.56
C GLU A 218 9.79 -35.51 26.96
N THR A 219 8.77 -34.87 27.54
CA THR A 219 8.20 -35.30 28.83
C THR A 219 7.23 -36.48 28.72
N CYS A 220 7.02 -37.02 27.51
CA CYS A 220 6.15 -38.18 27.28
C CYS A 220 6.88 -39.48 27.63
N SER A 221 6.45 -40.16 28.71
CA SER A 221 6.93 -41.51 29.07
C SER A 221 5.80 -42.50 28.90
N ILE A 222 6.01 -43.46 28.01
CA ILE A 222 5.07 -44.55 27.74
C ILE A 222 4.94 -45.43 28.99
N GLU A 223 6.02 -45.68 29.71
CA GLU A 223 5.99 -46.51 30.93
C GLU A 223 5.12 -45.88 32.01
N LYS A 224 5.31 -44.59 32.30
CA LYS A 224 4.52 -43.87 33.30
C LYS A 224 3.03 -43.84 32.96
N ASP A 225 2.72 -43.78 31.67
CA ASP A 225 1.33 -43.74 31.20
C ASP A 225 0.63 -45.08 31.34
N ILE A 226 1.33 -46.16 31.02
CA ILE A 226 0.86 -47.54 31.23
C ILE A 226 0.71 -47.79 32.72
N GLU A 227 1.69 -47.40 33.54
CA GLU A 227 1.62 -47.53 34.99
C GLU A 227 0.42 -46.77 35.57
N TYR A 228 0.23 -45.51 35.15
CA TYR A 228 -0.93 -44.71 35.54
C TYR A 228 -2.24 -45.38 35.14
N PHE A 229 -2.33 -45.91 33.91
CA PHE A 229 -3.52 -46.60 33.42
C PHE A 229 -3.83 -47.86 34.25
N VAL A 230 -2.85 -48.73 34.46
CA VAL A 230 -2.99 -49.97 35.24
C VAL A 230 -3.41 -49.62 36.67
N ASN A 231 -2.78 -48.63 37.29
CA ASN A 231 -3.12 -48.21 38.65
C ASN A 231 -4.56 -47.68 38.78
N GLN A 232 -5.07 -46.97 37.78
CA GLN A 232 -6.42 -46.43 37.75
C GLN A 232 -7.50 -47.48 37.39
N ARG A 233 -7.14 -48.54 36.67
CA ARG A 233 -8.10 -49.51 36.09
C ARG A 233 -7.99 -50.94 36.61
N LYS A 234 -6.98 -51.25 37.43
CA LYS A 234 -6.81 -52.60 38.00
C LYS A 234 -8.04 -53.04 38.80
N THR A 235 -8.43 -54.30 38.64
CA THR A 235 -9.61 -54.91 39.27
C THR A 235 -9.28 -55.80 40.47
N GLY A 236 -7.99 -55.94 40.80
CA GLY A 236 -7.50 -56.75 41.90
C GLY A 236 -5.98 -56.83 41.89
N GLN A 237 -5.38 -57.24 43.02
CA GLN A 237 -3.92 -57.46 43.16
C GLN A 237 -3.54 -58.94 43.16
N SER A 238 -4.51 -59.80 43.45
CA SER A 238 -4.31 -61.24 43.54
C SER A 238 -5.39 -61.96 42.74
N PRO A 239 -5.04 -63.07 42.08
CA PRO A 239 -6.04 -63.94 41.47
C PRO A 239 -7.02 -64.46 42.54
N PRO A 240 -8.28 -64.77 42.17
CA PRO A 240 -9.21 -65.43 43.08
C PRO A 240 -8.60 -66.70 43.68
N ALA A 241 -8.80 -66.92 44.97
CA ALA A 241 -8.25 -68.09 45.64
C ALA A 241 -8.77 -69.39 45.00
N PRO A 242 -7.93 -70.42 44.83
CA PRO A 242 -8.38 -71.73 44.38
C PRO A 242 -9.50 -72.25 45.29
N VAL A 243 -10.61 -72.68 44.71
CA VAL A 243 -11.70 -73.30 45.47
C VAL A 243 -11.29 -74.73 45.80
N MET A 244 -11.00 -74.98 47.08
CA MET A 244 -10.63 -76.31 47.56
C MET A 244 -11.89 -77.12 47.88
N TYR A 245 -11.87 -78.42 47.58
CA TYR A 245 -12.95 -79.32 47.95
C TYR A 245 -13.04 -79.43 49.48
N GLU A 246 -14.20 -79.10 50.04
CA GLU A 246 -14.51 -79.29 51.45
C GLU A 246 -15.39 -80.54 51.60
N ASN A 247 -14.83 -81.57 52.24
CA ASN A 247 -15.59 -82.77 52.55
C ASN A 247 -16.50 -82.51 53.76
N PHE A 248 -17.81 -82.55 53.54
CA PHE A 248 -18.84 -82.32 54.56
C PHE A 248 -18.71 -83.21 55.81
N TYR A 249 -18.09 -84.39 55.68
CA TYR A 249 -18.01 -85.38 56.76
C TYR A 249 -16.66 -85.43 57.50
N CYS A 250 -15.67 -84.58 57.16
CA CYS A 250 -14.36 -84.61 57.83
C CYS A 250 -13.75 -83.20 58.03
N PRO A 251 -13.90 -82.60 59.22
CA PRO A 251 -13.36 -81.26 59.50
C PRO A 251 -11.87 -81.36 59.88
N GLN A 252 -10.96 -81.29 58.91
CA GLN A 252 -9.51 -81.14 59.15
C GLN A 252 -9.01 -79.79 58.66
N ARG A 253 -8.50 -78.99 59.60
CA ARG A 253 -7.79 -77.72 59.42
C ARG A 253 -6.35 -78.03 59.00
N ASN A 254 -6.01 -77.90 57.73
CA ASN A 254 -4.61 -77.89 57.30
C ASN A 254 -4.04 -76.45 57.38
N ALA A 255 -3.08 -76.24 58.28
CA ALA A 255 -2.14 -75.11 58.28
C ALA A 255 -1.07 -75.33 57.17
N ALA A 256 -0.39 -74.36 56.56
CA ALA A 256 0.05 -73.00 56.91
C ALA A 256 0.44 -72.23 55.60
N PRO A 257 1.04 -70.99 55.53
CA PRO A 257 2.06 -70.36 56.41
C PRO A 257 1.76 -68.89 56.84
N PRO A 258 2.60 -68.27 57.71
CA PRO A 258 2.31 -66.96 58.33
C PRO A 258 2.74 -65.78 57.45
N GLY A 259 1.85 -64.79 57.30
CA GLY A 259 2.16 -63.53 56.63
C GLY A 259 1.05 -62.48 56.73
N LYS A 260 1.03 -61.75 57.86
CA LYS A 260 0.37 -60.46 58.17
C LYS A 260 -1.06 -60.22 57.64
N ALA A 261 -2.01 -60.29 58.57
CA ALA A 261 -3.34 -59.69 58.45
C ALA A 261 -3.31 -58.18 58.75
N THR A 262 -4.08 -57.39 57.98
CA THR A 262 -4.80 -56.20 58.46
C THR A 262 -5.88 -55.79 57.44
N GLY A 263 -7.15 -55.82 57.84
CA GLY A 263 -8.26 -55.20 57.10
C GLY A 263 -9.62 -55.89 57.28
N PRO A 264 -10.69 -55.21 57.73
CA PRO A 264 -11.97 -55.84 58.07
C PRO A 264 -12.79 -56.24 56.84
N GLY A 265 -13.57 -57.31 57.00
CA GLY A 265 -14.20 -58.08 55.94
C GLY A 265 -15.28 -57.36 55.09
N PRO A 266 -15.71 -58.02 53.99
CA PRO A 266 -16.57 -57.43 52.97
C PRO A 266 -18.06 -57.65 53.25
N THR A 267 -18.88 -56.65 52.92
CA THR A 267 -20.31 -56.83 52.68
C THR A 267 -20.50 -57.52 51.33
N VAL A 268 -21.10 -58.70 51.36
CA VAL A 268 -21.49 -59.47 50.18
C VAL A 268 -22.73 -58.83 49.55
N ALA A 269 -22.56 -58.22 48.38
CA ALA A 269 -23.67 -57.96 47.45
C ALA A 269 -23.53 -58.91 46.25
N ARG A 270 -24.42 -59.90 46.19
CA ARG A 270 -24.60 -60.79 45.03
C ARG A 270 -24.82 -59.96 43.77
N ARG A 271 -24.00 -60.18 42.73
CA ARG A 271 -24.34 -59.83 41.34
C ARG A 271 -24.29 -61.10 40.50
N GLY A 272 -25.38 -61.35 39.78
CA GLY A 272 -25.66 -62.60 39.06
C GLY A 272 -24.68 -62.93 37.94
N LEU A 273 -24.77 -64.18 37.48
CA LEU A 273 -23.99 -64.74 36.37
C LEU A 273 -24.11 -63.88 35.11
N PRO A 274 -23.00 -63.62 34.39
CA PRO A 274 -23.06 -63.02 33.08
C PRO A 274 -23.63 -64.02 32.06
N PRO A 275 -24.41 -63.55 31.06
CA PRO A 275 -24.98 -64.41 30.04
C PRO A 275 -23.89 -64.99 29.12
N VAL A 276 -24.09 -66.24 28.72
CA VAL A 276 -23.24 -66.96 27.74
C VAL A 276 -23.43 -66.32 26.35
N PRO A 277 -22.36 -65.93 25.65
CA PRO A 277 -22.48 -65.47 24.27
C PRO A 277 -22.72 -66.66 23.31
N PRO A 278 -23.57 -66.52 22.28
CA PRO A 278 -23.81 -67.57 21.30
C PRO A 278 -22.57 -67.82 20.42
N SER A 279 -22.33 -69.09 20.14
CA SER A 279 -21.32 -69.58 19.19
C SER A 279 -21.70 -69.19 17.76
N VAL A 280 -20.89 -68.36 17.10
CA VAL A 280 -20.95 -68.15 15.65
C VAL A 280 -19.55 -68.38 15.07
N GLN A 281 -19.50 -69.26 14.07
CA GLN A 281 -18.35 -69.64 13.26
C GLN A 281 -18.06 -68.59 12.16
N GLY A 282 -16.78 -68.37 11.84
CA GLY A 282 -16.23 -67.71 10.62
C GLY A 282 -16.20 -66.18 10.67
N ASP A 283 -15.23 -65.42 10.17
CA ASP A 283 -13.96 -65.63 9.43
C ASP A 283 -13.15 -64.30 9.61
N PRO A 284 -11.83 -64.21 9.33
CA PRO A 284 -11.04 -63.00 9.57
C PRO A 284 -10.97 -62.09 8.33
N ASP A 285 -11.49 -60.87 8.43
CA ASP A 285 -11.26 -59.82 7.42
C ASP A 285 -10.29 -58.77 7.95
N TYR A 286 -8.98 -59.07 7.85
CA TYR A 286 -7.95 -58.04 7.82
C TYR A 286 -7.89 -57.50 6.39
N SER A 287 -8.64 -56.44 6.10
CA SER A 287 -8.43 -55.68 4.87
C SER A 287 -7.10 -54.94 4.96
N LEU A 288 -6.13 -55.44 4.20
CA LEU A 288 -4.88 -54.80 3.81
C LEU A 288 -5.17 -53.45 3.15
N LEU A 289 -4.86 -52.34 3.83
CA LEU A 289 -4.68 -51.05 3.16
C LEU A 289 -3.28 -51.01 2.57
N ALA A 290 -3.17 -51.58 1.37
CA ALA A 290 -2.18 -51.14 0.39
C ALA A 290 -2.55 -49.72 -0.11
N ASP A 291 -1.54 -48.99 -0.53
CA ASP A 291 -1.56 -47.74 -1.29
C ASP A 291 -1.79 -46.42 -0.53
N TYR A 292 -0.68 -45.87 -0.02
CA TYR A 292 -0.39 -44.44 -0.17
C TYR A 292 0.90 -44.26 -0.95
N SER A 293 0.74 -44.11 -2.26
CA SER A 293 1.77 -43.63 -3.17
C SER A 293 2.07 -42.17 -2.84
N LEU A 294 3.31 -41.89 -2.46
CA LEU A 294 3.86 -40.55 -2.30
C LEU A 294 3.94 -39.87 -3.67
N LEU A 295 2.98 -38.99 -3.98
CA LEU A 295 3.15 -37.99 -5.02
C LEU A 295 3.78 -36.74 -4.40
N TYR A 296 5.09 -36.62 -4.54
CA TYR A 296 5.77 -35.32 -4.58
C TYR A 296 5.53 -34.72 -5.95
N GLN A 297 4.90 -33.54 -6.00
CA GLN A 297 5.09 -32.56 -7.06
C GLN A 297 5.03 -31.17 -6.47
#